data_AF-A0A7V1BV19-F1
#
_entry.id   AF-A0A7V1BV19-F1
#
_cell.length_a   1.000
_cell.length_b   1.000
_cell.length_c   1.000
_cell.angle_alpha   90.00
_cell.angle_beta   90.00
_cell.angle_gamma   90.00
#
_symmetry.space_group_name_H-M   'P 1'
#
loop_
_entity.id
_entity.type
_entity.pdbx_description
1 polymer ?
#
loop_
_entity_poly.entity_id
_entity_poly.type
_entity_poly.pdbx_seq_one_letter_code
_entity_poly.pdbx_strand_id
1 'polypeptide(L)'
;MDKEELKRQTNKFAHRCVKLALSLPNTILGRHLQVQLIRASTSVASNYRTACVAQSTASFTAKLSIVIEEANESLFWLEFILEENLIKKEL
;
A
#
# COMPACT_ATOMS: atom_id res chain seq x y z
N MET A 1 4.50 -5.51 -18.84
CA MET A 1 5.20 -5.32 -17.55
C MET A 1 5.66 -6.69 -17.09
N ASP A 2 6.96 -6.87 -16.84
CA ASP A 2 7.47 -8.15 -16.34
C ASP A 2 7.38 -8.23 -14.80
N LYS A 3 7.72 -9.41 -14.27
CA LYS A 3 7.68 -9.73 -12.84
C LYS A 3 8.57 -8.79 -12.00
N GLU A 4 9.77 -8.50 -12.47
CA GLU A 4 10.73 -7.68 -11.72
C GLU A 4 10.34 -6.20 -11.74
N GLU A 5 9.79 -5.73 -12.86
CA GLU A 5 9.21 -4.40 -12.96
C GLU A 5 8.05 -4.23 -11.96
N LEU A 6 7.11 -5.17 -11.88
CA LEU A 6 6.01 -5.06 -10.92
C LEU A 6 6.49 -5.17 -9.46
N LYS A 7 7.52 -5.98 -9.16
CA LYS A 7 8.16 -5.99 -7.82
C LYS A 7 8.76 -4.62 -7.49
N ARG A 8 9.42 -3.98 -8.45
CA ARG A 8 10.01 -2.64 -8.27
C ARG A 8 8.92 -1.59 -8.06
N GLN A 9 7.83 -1.67 -8.82
CA GLN A 9 6.71 -0.72 -8.74
C GLN A 9 5.96 -0.82 -7.41
N THR A 10 5.63 -2.04 -6.96
CA THR A 10 4.98 -2.25 -5.65
C THR A 10 5.88 -1.79 -4.48
N ASN A 11 7.20 -2.02 -4.58
CA ASN A 11 8.14 -1.51 -3.58
C ASN A 11 8.20 0.03 -3.56
N LYS A 12 8.26 0.68 -4.73
CA LYS A 12 8.22 2.14 -4.83
C LYS A 12 6.90 2.71 -4.28
N PHE A 13 5.79 2.05 -4.56
CA PHE A 13 4.47 2.40 -4.01
C PHE A 13 4.49 2.39 -2.48
N ALA A 14 4.90 1.27 -1.86
CA ALA A 14 4.99 1.14 -0.40
C ALA A 14 5.85 2.26 0.21
N HIS A 15 7.04 2.53 -0.34
CA HIS A 15 7.91 3.61 0.17
C HIS A 15 7.29 5.00 0.05
N ARG A 16 6.52 5.29 -1.01
CA ARG A 16 5.82 6.57 -1.16
C ARG A 16 4.70 6.71 -0.13
N CYS A 17 3.91 5.66 0.07
CA CYS A 17 2.86 5.65 1.08
C CYS A 17 3.43 5.81 2.50
N VAL A 18 4.54 5.14 2.83
CA VAL A 18 5.21 5.31 4.13
C VAL A 18 5.66 6.75 4.35
N LYS A 19 6.27 7.39 3.34
CA LYS A 19 6.68 8.80 3.43
C LYS A 19 5.50 9.74 3.65
N LEU A 20 4.39 9.49 2.94
CA LEU A 20 3.15 10.25 3.10
C LEU A 20 2.56 10.05 4.51
N ALA A 21 2.45 8.80 4.96
CA ALA A 21 1.94 8.45 6.28
C ALA A 21 2.74 9.13 7.41
N LEU A 22 4.06 9.19 7.28
CA LEU A 22 4.95 9.87 8.24
C LEU A 22 4.80 11.39 8.25
N SER A 23 4.20 11.99 7.21
CA SER A 23 3.94 13.43 7.13
C SER A 23 2.60 13.85 7.74
N LEU A 24 1.76 12.89 8.14
CA LEU A 24 0.45 13.16 8.72
C LEU A 24 0.58 13.88 10.08
N PRO A 25 -0.41 14.70 10.45
CA PRO A 25 -0.38 15.44 11.71
C PRO A 25 -0.39 14.50 12.91
N ASN A 26 0.25 14.94 14.01
CA ASN A 26 0.36 14.16 15.25
C ASN A 26 -0.93 14.18 16.10
N THR A 27 -2.07 13.92 15.47
CA THR A 27 -3.40 13.80 16.08
C THR A 27 -3.79 12.32 16.25
N ILE A 28 -4.87 12.04 16.99
CA ILE A 28 -5.39 10.66 17.11
C ILE A 28 -5.71 10.09 15.73
N LEU A 29 -6.40 10.87 14.89
CA LEU A 29 -6.75 10.46 13.53
C LEU A 29 -5.51 10.28 12.64
N GLY A 30 -4.57 11.24 12.66
CA GLY A 30 -3.36 11.16 11.85
C GLY A 30 -2.49 9.95 12.20
N ARG A 31 -2.35 9.62 13.50
CA ARG A 31 -1.65 8.40 13.95
C ARG A 31 -2.37 7.13 13.52
N HIS A 32 -3.71 7.10 13.58
CA HIS A 32 -4.49 5.95 13.13
C HIS A 32 -4.23 5.69 11.64
N LEU A 33 -4.42 6.71 10.81
CA LEU A 33 -4.24 6.62 9.36
C LEU A 33 -2.79 6.32 8.96
N GLN A 34 -1.82 6.86 9.70
CA GLN A 34 -0.41 6.54 9.52
C GLN A 34 -0.17 5.03 9.64
N VAL A 35 -0.66 4.41 10.71
CA VAL A 35 -0.45 2.97 10.94
C VAL A 35 -1.18 2.14 9.89
N GLN A 36 -2.42 2.49 9.54
CA GLN A 36 -3.21 1.74 8.56
C GLN A 36 -2.59 1.79 7.17
N LEU A 37 -2.22 2.98 6.68
CA LEU A 37 -1.63 3.15 5.37
C LEU A 37 -0.26 2.46 5.27
N ILE A 38 0.57 2.53 6.31
CA ILE A 38 1.86 1.82 6.33
C ILE A 38 1.63 0.32 6.21
N ARG A 39 0.68 -0.24 6.96
CA ARG A 39 0.38 -1.68 6.92
C ARG A 39 -0.11 -2.12 5.54
N ALA A 40 -1.19 -1.51 5.04
CA ALA A 40 -1.79 -1.91 3.77
C ALA A 40 -0.79 -1.77 2.59
N SER A 41 -0.10 -0.62 2.51
CA SER A 41 0.81 -0.38 1.38
C SER A 41 2.06 -1.26 1.40
N THR A 42 2.59 -1.62 2.57
CA THR A 42 3.72 -2.55 2.68
C THR A 42 3.28 -4.00 2.44
N SER A 43 2.04 -4.36 2.81
CA SER A 43 1.43 -5.65 2.46
C SER A 43 1.33 -5.87 0.95
N VAL A 44 1.04 -4.84 0.14
CA VAL A 44 1.06 -4.94 -1.34
C VAL A 44 2.42 -5.44 -1.84
N ALA A 45 3.50 -4.80 -1.40
CA ALA A 45 4.86 -5.16 -1.82
C ALA A 45 5.29 -6.54 -1.29
N SER A 46 4.96 -6.84 -0.03
CA SER A 46 5.30 -8.12 0.61
C SER A 46 4.56 -9.28 -0.05
N ASN A 47 3.23 -9.21 -0.18
CA ASN A 47 2.43 -10.28 -0.77
C ASN A 47 2.74 -10.50 -2.25
N TYR A 48 3.09 -9.46 -3.01
CA TYR A 48 3.50 -9.63 -4.40
C TYR A 48 4.83 -10.40 -4.52
N ARG A 49 5.79 -10.14 -3.61
CA ARG A 49 7.04 -10.92 -3.51
C ARG A 49 6.75 -12.38 -3.13
N THR A 50 5.78 -12.64 -2.26
CA THR A 50 5.34 -14.01 -1.94
C THR A 50 4.68 -14.70 -3.13
N ALA A 51 3.80 -14.00 -3.87
CA ALA A 51 3.20 -14.54 -5.09
C ALA A 51 4.29 -14.97 -6.09
N CYS A 52 5.34 -14.14 -6.24
CA CYS A 52 6.47 -14.41 -7.13
C CYS A 52 7.26 -15.71 -6.85
N VAL A 53 7.11 -16.33 -5.67
CA VAL A 53 7.76 -17.59 -5.29
C VAL A 53 6.75 -18.72 -5.03
N ALA A 54 5.49 -18.52 -5.43
CA ALA A 54 4.43 -19.52 -5.28
C ALA A 54 4.77 -20.81 -6.04
N GLN A 55 4.45 -21.95 -5.43
CA GLN A 55 4.76 -23.29 -5.95
C GLN A 55 3.74 -23.79 -6.98
N SER A 56 2.61 -23.09 -7.13
CA SER A 56 1.56 -23.45 -8.07
C SER A 56 0.80 -22.21 -8.57
N THR A 57 0.16 -22.33 -9.72
CA THR A 57 -0.70 -21.27 -10.29
C THR A 57 -1.85 -20.90 -9.35
N ALA A 58 -2.45 -21.88 -8.68
CA ALA A 58 -3.52 -21.62 -7.71
C ALA A 58 -3.02 -20.79 -6.51
N SER A 59 -1.84 -21.11 -5.98
CA SER A 59 -1.22 -20.35 -4.88
C SER A 59 -0.81 -18.94 -5.34
N PHE A 60 -0.29 -18.82 -6.57
CA PHE A 60 0.02 -17.53 -7.18
C PHE A 60 -1.22 -16.64 -7.27
N THR A 61 -2.32 -17.15 -7.83
CA THR A 61 -3.58 -16.41 -7.97
C THR A 61 -4.15 -16.01 -6.61
N ALA A 62 -4.18 -16.93 -5.64
CA ALA A 62 -4.67 -16.62 -4.30
C ALA A 62 -3.84 -15.51 -3.61
N LYS A 63 -2.51 -15.54 -3.75
CA LYS A 63 -1.65 -14.47 -3.22
C LYS A 63 -1.83 -13.15 -3.96
N LEU A 64 -2.07 -13.17 -5.27
CA LEU A 64 -2.39 -11.95 -6.01
C LEU A 64 -3.72 -11.33 -5.59
N SER A 65 -4.74 -12.13 -5.26
CA SER A 65 -6.01 -11.59 -4.72
C SER A 65 -5.77 -10.76 -3.46
N ILE A 66 -4.92 -11.25 -2.55
CA ILE A 66 -4.52 -10.50 -1.35
C ILE A 66 -3.79 -9.19 -1.73
N VAL A 67 -2.90 -9.21 -2.72
CA VAL A 67 -2.24 -7.98 -3.20
C VAL A 67 -3.25 -6.95 -3.69
N ILE A 68 -4.32 -7.38 -4.37
CA ILE A 68 -5.39 -6.51 -4.87
C ILE A 68 -6.21 -5.95 -3.71
N GLU A 69 -6.55 -6.77 -2.72
CA GLU A 69 -7.26 -6.33 -1.51
C GLU A 69 -6.47 -5.24 -0.77
N GLU A 70 -5.18 -5.47 -0.51
CA GLU A 70 -4.29 -4.53 0.18
C GLU A 70 -4.06 -3.24 -0.62
N ALA A 71 -4.07 -3.32 -1.95
CA ALA A 71 -3.98 -2.16 -2.83
C ALA A 71 -5.26 -1.31 -2.78
N ASN A 72 -6.43 -1.94 -2.76
CA ASN A 72 -7.71 -1.25 -2.59
C ASN A 72 -7.82 -0.62 -1.20
N GLU A 73 -7.40 -1.33 -0.15
CA GLU A 73 -7.36 -0.76 1.20
C GLU A 73 -6.40 0.44 1.27
N SER A 74 -5.24 0.36 0.62
CA SER A 74 -4.31 1.49 0.53
C SER A 74 -4.94 2.69 -0.18
N LEU A 75 -5.71 2.47 -1.25
CA LEU A 75 -6.43 3.53 -1.96
C LEU A 75 -7.47 4.19 -1.04
N PHE A 76 -8.29 3.38 -0.35
CA PHE A 76 -9.27 3.87 0.60
C PHE A 76 -8.63 4.79 1.65
N TRP A 77 -7.50 4.39 2.25
CA TRP A 77 -6.81 5.24 3.23
C TRP A 77 -6.26 6.54 2.63
N LEU A 78 -5.80 6.51 1.38
CA LEU A 78 -5.35 7.72 0.68
C LEU A 78 -6.50 8.68 0.40
N GLU A 79 -7.65 8.16 -0.04
CA GLU A 79 -8.88 8.94 -0.24
C GLU A 79 -9.36 9.56 1.08
N PHE A 80 -9.42 8.76 2.14
CA PHE A 80 -9.80 9.21 3.48
C PHE A 80 -8.90 10.35 3.99
N ILE A 81 -7.58 10.24 3.80
CA ILE A 81 -6.62 11.29 4.15
C ILE A 81 -6.90 12.60 3.41
N LEU A 82 -7.31 12.53 2.14
CA LEU A 82 -7.63 13.69 1.32
C LEU A 82 -8.97 14.32 1.75
N GLU A 83 -9.99 13.51 1.98
CA GLU A 83 -11.31 13.95 2.43
C GLU A 83 -11.26 14.66 3.79
N GLU A 84 -10.43 14.15 4.70
CA GLU A 84 -10.18 14.76 6.02
C GLU A 84 -9.20 15.95 5.98
N ASN A 85 -8.75 16.35 4.78
CA ASN A 85 -7.83 17.48 4.56
C ASN A 85 -6.54 17.40 5.41
N LEU A 86 -6.03 16.20 5.66
CA LEU A 86 -4.86 15.99 6.51
C LEU A 86 -3.53 16.29 5.82
N ILE A 87 -3.56 16.53 4.50
CA ILE A 87 -2.41 16.91 3.69
C ILE A 87 -2.78 18.17 2.90
N LYS A 88 -1.87 19.15 2.89
CA LYS A 88 -2.00 20.32 2.03
C LYS A 88 -1.78 19.90 0.58
N LYS A 89 -2.77 20.14 -0.27
CA LYS A 89 -2.61 20.05 -1.72
C LYS A 89 -1.73 21.24 -2.12
N GLU A 90 -0.45 20.99 -2.40
CA GLU A 90 0.32 21.95 -3.20
C GLU A 90 -0.29 21.90 -4.62
N LEU A 91 -1.05 22.94 -4.95
CA LEU A 91 -1.57 23.22 -6.28
C LEU A 91 -0.54 24.02 -7.07
#